data_AF-A0A3D6DD41-F1
#
_entry.id   AF-A0A3D6DD41-F1
#
_cell.length_a   1.000
_cell.length_b   1.000
_cell.length_c   1.000
_cell.angle_alpha   90.00
_cell.angle_beta   90.00
_cell.angle_gamma   90.00
#
_symmetry.space_group_name_H-M   'P 1'
#
loop_
_entity.id
_entity.type
_entity.pdbx_description
1 polymer ?
#
loop_
_entity_poly.entity_id
_entity_poly.type
_entity_poly.pdbx_seq_one_letter_code
_entity_poly.pdbx_strand_id
1 'polypeptide(L)'
;MRRFAVTFLVLILLGISAALFAKFTPYVDVDVAMRIAFIEKKDPILMFSSDSCYYCKKFKSEAFVNETVEKLLNANFVFVEVFYNKLKKTTAFGEELDYGQLFQMFGVRGTPTFWFLTEAGTPVTYLPGYVPPDTFSKILRYMAQELYKKEVEFSKYAEGEDDYMGTPLILTVSQEDAEFVLEKDPLAVRIDSLPKVVDPFKVYVTSDRSLAEKLLEKGVYRILFVEG
;
A
#
# COMPACT_ATOMS: atom_id res chain seq x y z
N MET A 1 -29.64 -22.50 42.64
CA MET A 1 -28.23 -22.50 42.17
C MET A 1 -28.05 -22.75 40.66
N ARG A 2 -29.06 -23.20 39.90
CA ARG A 2 -28.91 -23.59 38.48
C ARG A 2 -29.24 -22.47 37.46
N ARG A 3 -29.69 -21.30 37.92
CA ARG A 3 -30.03 -20.13 37.08
C ARG A 3 -28.92 -19.08 36.98
N PHE A 4 -27.91 -19.12 37.85
CA PHE A 4 -26.77 -18.19 37.79
C PHE A 4 -25.62 -18.70 36.92
N ALA A 5 -25.49 -20.01 36.72
CA ALA A 5 -24.45 -20.60 35.87
C ALA A 5 -24.70 -20.36 34.37
N VAL A 6 -25.97 -20.24 33.96
CA VAL A 6 -26.33 -20.04 32.54
C VAL A 6 -26.12 -18.59 32.11
N THR A 7 -26.32 -17.62 33.01
CA THR A 7 -26.08 -16.19 32.72
C THR A 7 -24.59 -15.86 32.64
N PHE A 8 -23.73 -16.60 33.34
CA PHE A 8 -22.28 -16.40 33.28
C PHE A 8 -21.65 -16.99 32.01
N LEU A 9 -22.25 -18.03 31.42
CA LEU A 9 -21.77 -18.65 30.17
C LEU A 9 -22.12 -17.82 28.92
N VAL A 10 -23.18 -17.01 28.97
CA VAL A 10 -23.57 -16.11 27.85
C VAL A 10 -22.73 -14.83 27.81
N LEU A 11 -22.17 -14.40 28.94
CA LEU A 11 -21.27 -13.24 29.01
C LEU A 11 -19.83 -13.54 28.55
N ILE A 12 -19.44 -14.82 28.45
CA ILE A 12 -18.12 -15.24 27.93
C ILE A 12 -18.12 -15.30 26.39
N LEU A 13 -19.29 -15.35 25.74
CA LEU A 13 -19.43 -15.39 24.28
C LEU A 13 -19.53 -14.01 23.60
N LEU A 14 -19.58 -12.92 24.36
CA LEU A 14 -19.60 -11.53 23.85
C LEU A 14 -18.24 -10.83 23.88
N GLY A 15 -17.17 -11.58 24.16
CA GLY A 15 -15.83 -11.03 24.40
C GLY A 15 -14.77 -11.35 23.34
N ILE A 16 -15.14 -11.94 22.19
CA ILE A 16 -14.25 -11.87 21.03
C ILE A 16 -14.43 -10.46 20.49
N SER A 17 -13.68 -9.51 21.05
CA SER A 17 -13.39 -8.32 20.28
C SER A 17 -12.77 -8.84 18.98
N ALA A 18 -13.52 -8.74 17.88
CA ALA A 18 -12.90 -8.63 16.59
C ALA A 18 -12.10 -7.34 16.71
N ALA A 19 -10.87 -7.46 17.24
CA ALA A 19 -9.86 -6.47 17.03
C ALA A 19 -9.81 -6.36 15.51
N LEU A 20 -10.40 -5.28 15.00
CA LEU A 20 -10.17 -4.78 13.66
C LEU A 20 -8.68 -4.43 13.64
N PHE A 21 -7.84 -5.46 13.53
CA PHE A 21 -6.47 -5.29 13.12
C PHE A 21 -6.56 -4.64 11.75
N ALA A 22 -5.86 -3.52 11.58
CA ALA A 22 -5.77 -2.87 10.29
C ALA A 22 -5.38 -3.93 9.26
N LYS A 23 -6.20 -4.11 8.21
CA LYS A 23 -5.93 -5.11 7.17
C LYS A 23 -4.71 -4.73 6.36
N PHE A 24 -4.46 -3.42 6.27
CA PHE A 24 -3.31 -2.83 5.62
C PHE A 24 -2.28 -2.33 6.64
N THR A 25 -1.00 -2.63 6.42
CA THR A 25 0.12 -2.13 7.23
C THR A 25 1.08 -1.34 6.35
N PRO A 26 1.29 -0.04 6.60
CA PRO A 26 2.20 0.77 5.80
C PRO A 26 3.67 0.44 6.12
N TYR A 27 4.54 0.69 5.16
CA TYR A 27 5.98 0.74 5.41
C TYR A 27 6.31 1.93 6.30
N VAL A 28 7.40 1.83 7.06
CA VAL A 28 7.94 2.94 7.87
C VAL A 28 9.38 3.29 7.50
N ASP A 29 9.97 2.51 6.59
CA ASP A 29 11.30 2.71 6.08
C ASP A 29 11.24 3.13 4.61
N VAL A 30 11.64 4.38 4.36
CA VAL A 30 11.58 5.00 3.04
C VAL A 30 12.50 4.30 2.05
N ASP A 31 13.73 3.90 2.43
CA ASP A 31 14.63 3.24 1.49
C ASP A 31 14.09 1.87 1.07
N VAL A 32 13.58 1.10 2.04
CA VAL A 32 12.93 -0.19 1.75
C VAL A 32 11.73 -0.01 0.84
N ALA A 33 10.83 0.92 1.18
CA ALA A 33 9.63 1.16 0.41
C ALA A 33 9.93 1.62 -1.02
N MET A 34 10.90 2.52 -1.18
CA MET A 34 11.31 3.02 -2.50
C MET A 34 11.96 1.92 -3.34
N ARG A 35 12.74 1.01 -2.72
CA ARG A 35 13.28 -0.17 -3.42
C ARG A 35 12.16 -1.15 -3.83
N ILE A 36 11.19 -1.43 -2.96
CA ILE A 36 10.03 -2.26 -3.31
C ILE A 36 9.24 -1.63 -4.47
N ALA A 37 8.94 -0.33 -4.39
CA ALA A 37 8.22 0.41 -5.43
C ALA A 37 8.89 0.29 -6.80
N PHE A 38 10.21 0.42 -6.83
CA PHE A 38 11.01 0.26 -8.05
C PHE A 38 10.94 -1.16 -8.63
N ILE A 39 11.14 -2.18 -7.77
CA ILE A 39 11.14 -3.59 -8.20
C ILE A 39 9.75 -4.02 -8.68
N GLU A 40 8.70 -3.64 -7.97
CA GLU A 40 7.31 -4.04 -8.24
C GLU A 40 6.57 -3.14 -9.21
N LYS A 41 7.20 -2.05 -9.70
CA LYS A 41 6.56 -1.08 -10.60
C LYS A 41 5.24 -0.57 -10.00
N LYS A 42 5.34 -0.07 -8.78
CA LYS A 42 4.24 0.52 -8.00
C LYS A 42 4.60 1.94 -7.63
N ASP A 43 3.60 2.82 -7.62
CA ASP A 43 3.80 4.21 -7.25
C ASP A 43 3.92 4.37 -5.72
N PRO A 44 4.93 5.08 -5.19
CA PRO A 44 5.01 5.37 -3.77
C PRO A 44 3.98 6.42 -3.33
N ILE A 45 3.42 6.21 -2.13
CA ILE A 45 2.67 7.24 -1.40
C ILE A 45 3.37 7.47 -0.06
N LEU A 46 3.88 8.69 0.16
CA LEU A 46 4.45 9.08 1.45
C LEU A 46 3.40 9.86 2.25
N MET A 47 2.90 9.25 3.32
CA MET A 47 2.05 9.90 4.31
C MET A 47 2.91 10.44 5.45
N PHE A 48 3.13 11.75 5.46
CA PHE A 48 3.78 12.43 6.57
C PHE A 48 2.82 12.54 7.76
N SER A 49 3.27 12.05 8.92
CA SER A 49 2.44 11.79 10.10
C SER A 49 3.10 12.29 11.39
N SER A 50 2.34 12.27 12.50
CA SER A 50 2.87 12.51 13.85
C SER A 50 2.04 11.77 14.90
N ASP A 51 2.66 11.43 16.04
CA ASP A 51 2.00 10.66 17.11
C ASP A 51 0.80 11.38 17.74
N SER A 52 0.82 12.73 17.74
CA SER A 52 -0.25 13.58 18.26
C SER A 52 -1.33 13.91 17.24
N CYS A 53 -1.17 13.49 15.97
CA CYS A 53 -2.09 13.81 14.89
C CYS A 53 -3.38 12.99 14.97
N TYR A 54 -4.48 13.64 15.40
CA TYR A 54 -5.81 13.02 15.41
C TYR A 54 -6.26 12.56 14.02
N TYR A 55 -6.10 13.42 13.01
CA TYR A 55 -6.53 13.14 11.63
C TYR A 55 -5.74 12.01 10.96
N CYS A 56 -4.48 11.80 11.35
CA CYS A 56 -3.67 10.68 10.89
C CYS A 56 -4.24 9.37 11.45
N LYS A 57 -4.56 9.33 12.75
CA LYS A 57 -5.20 8.18 13.38
C LYS A 57 -6.57 7.89 12.77
N LYS A 58 -7.38 8.93 12.55
CA LYS A 58 -8.70 8.84 11.92
C LYS A 58 -8.61 8.27 10.51
N PHE A 59 -7.70 8.81 9.68
CA PHE A 59 -7.47 8.30 8.33
C PHE A 59 -7.13 6.81 8.37
N LYS A 60 -6.15 6.40 9.18
CA LYS A 60 -5.77 4.98 9.28
C LYS A 60 -6.91 4.08 9.75
N SER A 61 -7.68 4.51 10.76
CA SER A 61 -8.80 3.71 11.29
C SER A 61 -9.97 3.53 10.32
N GLU A 62 -10.07 4.37 9.29
CA GLU A 62 -11.16 4.32 8.31
C GLU A 62 -10.68 3.78 6.95
N ALA A 63 -9.54 4.27 6.46
CA ALA A 63 -8.99 3.92 5.16
C ALA A 63 -8.33 2.53 5.15
N PHE A 64 -7.56 2.16 6.17
CA PHE A 64 -6.83 0.87 6.20
C PHE A 64 -7.70 -0.34 6.54
N VAL A 65 -8.98 -0.12 6.83
CA VAL A 65 -9.99 -1.17 7.03
C VAL A 65 -11.04 -1.17 5.91
N ASN A 66 -11.02 -0.17 5.03
CA ASN A 66 -11.90 -0.12 3.87
C ASN A 66 -11.35 -1.03 2.78
N GLU A 67 -12.15 -2.02 2.37
CA GLU A 67 -11.74 -3.07 1.44
C GLU A 67 -11.35 -2.52 0.05
N THR A 68 -12.02 -1.50 -0.44
CA THR A 68 -11.69 -0.87 -1.74
C THR A 68 -10.35 -0.16 -1.67
N VAL A 69 -10.11 0.61 -0.60
CA VAL A 69 -8.83 1.30 -0.39
C VAL A 69 -7.68 0.30 -0.26
N GLU A 70 -7.84 -0.72 0.58
CA GLU A 70 -6.85 -1.78 0.77
C GLU A 70 -6.46 -2.44 -0.55
N LYS A 71 -7.45 -2.84 -1.35
CA LYS A 71 -7.23 -3.47 -2.66
C LYS A 71 -6.50 -2.54 -3.63
N LEU A 72 -6.90 -1.28 -3.70
CA LEU A 72 -6.25 -0.30 -4.57
C LEU A 72 -4.79 -0.05 -4.15
N LEU A 73 -4.53 0.04 -2.84
CA LEU A 73 -3.18 0.16 -2.30
C LEU A 73 -2.33 -1.07 -2.66
N ASN A 74 -2.79 -2.28 -2.34
CA ASN A 74 -2.04 -3.52 -2.59
C ASN A 74 -1.75 -3.75 -4.08
N ALA A 75 -2.67 -3.38 -4.97
CA ALA A 75 -2.51 -3.58 -6.41
C ALA A 75 -1.56 -2.57 -7.08
N ASN A 76 -1.49 -1.32 -6.61
CA ASN A 76 -0.88 -0.22 -7.37
C ASN A 76 0.18 0.58 -6.62
N PHE A 77 0.19 0.57 -5.29
CA PHE A 77 0.98 1.52 -4.51
C PHE A 77 1.88 0.86 -3.47
N VAL A 78 2.97 1.54 -3.14
CA VAL A 78 3.75 1.28 -1.93
C VAL A 78 3.51 2.44 -0.96
N PHE A 79 2.76 2.18 0.10
CA PHE A 79 2.36 3.21 1.06
C PHE A 79 3.33 3.27 2.24
N VAL A 80 3.87 4.45 2.53
CA VAL A 80 4.87 4.70 3.58
C VAL A 80 4.34 5.72 4.57
N GLU A 81 4.32 5.39 5.86
CA GLU A 81 4.08 6.36 6.92
C GLU A 81 5.40 6.93 7.42
N VAL A 82 5.58 8.25 7.29
CA VAL A 82 6.82 8.95 7.61
C VAL A 82 6.62 9.82 8.83
N PHE A 83 7.38 9.53 9.89
CA PHE A 83 7.41 10.33 11.11
C PHE A 83 8.66 11.20 11.15
N TYR A 84 8.51 12.41 11.69
CA TYR A 84 9.65 13.30 11.89
C TYR A 84 10.67 12.65 12.82
N ASN A 85 11.89 12.42 12.34
CA ASN A 85 12.96 11.84 13.14
C ASN A 85 14.34 12.28 12.62
N LYS A 86 15.15 12.91 13.48
CA LYS A 86 16.50 13.39 13.13
C LYS A 86 17.58 12.30 13.12
N LEU A 87 17.30 11.15 13.74
CA LEU A 87 18.23 10.02 13.82
C LEU A 87 18.02 9.03 12.68
N LYS A 88 16.83 9.00 12.08
CA LYS A 88 16.54 8.12 10.94
C LYS A 88 16.96 8.80 9.65
N LYS A 89 17.69 8.07 8.80
CA LYS A 89 18.23 8.54 7.53
C LYS A 89 17.59 7.80 6.35
N THR A 90 17.66 8.39 5.17
CA THR A 90 17.29 7.80 3.88
C THR A 90 18.21 8.33 2.79
N THR A 91 18.46 7.52 1.77
CA THR A 91 19.19 7.92 0.55
C THR A 91 18.32 7.86 -0.70
N ALA A 92 17.03 7.53 -0.55
CA ALA A 92 16.09 7.32 -1.65
C ALA A 92 15.89 8.51 -2.59
N PHE A 93 16.30 9.72 -2.18
CA PHE A 93 16.17 10.95 -2.98
C PHE A 93 17.51 11.48 -3.50
N GLY A 94 18.50 10.60 -3.67
CA GLY A 94 19.79 10.90 -4.32
C GLY A 94 20.86 11.52 -3.42
N GLU A 95 20.50 11.96 -2.22
CA GLU A 95 21.41 12.40 -1.16
C GLU A 95 20.98 11.81 0.19
N GLU A 96 21.89 11.74 1.16
CA GLU A 96 21.53 11.30 2.51
C GLU A 96 20.76 12.40 3.26
N LEU A 97 19.54 12.10 3.65
CA LEU A 97 18.64 12.99 4.38
C LEU A 97 18.20 12.35 5.69
N ASP A 98 18.11 13.12 6.77
CA ASP A 98 17.28 12.72 7.90
C ASP A 98 15.78 12.88 7.60
N TYR A 99 14.93 12.16 8.34
CA TYR A 99 13.48 12.23 8.11
C TYR A 99 12.94 13.63 8.45
N GLY A 100 13.61 14.41 9.28
CA GLY A 100 13.25 15.82 9.48
C GLY A 100 13.54 16.70 8.26
N GLN A 101 14.59 16.40 7.48
CA GLN A 101 14.89 17.05 6.19
C GLN A 101 13.88 16.62 5.12
N LEU A 102 13.38 15.38 5.14
CA LEU A 102 12.28 14.97 4.27
C LEU A 102 11.04 15.86 4.45
N PHE A 103 10.63 16.14 5.69
CA PHE A 103 9.51 17.05 5.95
C PHE A 103 9.73 18.44 5.32
N GLN A 104 10.97 18.94 5.34
CA GLN A 104 11.31 20.22 4.73
C GLN A 104 11.31 20.15 3.19
N MET A 105 11.95 19.13 2.61
CA MET A 105 12.01 18.89 1.17
C MET A 105 10.61 18.78 0.57
N PHE A 106 9.71 18.05 1.23
CA PHE A 106 8.32 17.86 0.80
C PHE A 106 7.37 18.97 1.27
N GLY A 107 7.90 20.07 1.84
CA GLY A 107 7.11 21.25 2.21
C GLY A 107 5.98 20.97 3.20
N VAL A 108 6.15 20.00 4.10
CA VAL A 108 5.10 19.51 5.01
C VAL A 108 4.85 20.55 6.11
N ARG A 109 3.67 21.16 6.09
CA ARG A 109 3.23 22.18 7.08
C ARG A 109 2.21 21.67 8.10
N GLY A 110 1.65 20.50 7.86
CA GLY A 110 0.63 19.89 8.70
C GLY A 110 0.49 18.40 8.39
N THR A 111 -0.11 17.65 9.31
CA THR A 111 -0.29 16.20 9.19
C THR A 111 -1.77 15.82 9.30
N PRO A 112 -2.24 14.79 8.56
CA PRO A 112 -1.48 14.06 7.56
C PRO A 112 -1.25 14.90 6.30
N THR A 113 -0.14 14.67 5.60
CA THR A 113 0.06 15.15 4.23
C THR A 113 0.53 13.97 3.40
N PHE A 114 -0.17 13.67 2.31
CA PHE A 114 0.18 12.60 1.39
C PHE A 114 0.93 13.19 0.20
N TRP A 115 2.04 12.58 -0.18
CA TRP A 115 2.75 12.85 -1.42
C TRP A 115 2.67 11.62 -2.32
N PHE A 116 2.19 11.83 -3.54
CA PHE A 116 2.14 10.81 -4.59
C PHE A 116 3.36 10.97 -5.48
N LEU A 117 4.11 9.89 -5.65
CA LEU A 117 5.34 9.85 -6.44
C LEU A 117 5.15 8.86 -7.59
N THR A 118 5.94 9.03 -8.65
CA THR A 118 6.10 7.98 -9.67
C THR A 118 6.91 6.81 -9.11
N GLU A 119 6.86 5.64 -9.76
CA GLU A 119 7.73 4.49 -9.46
C GLU A 119 9.23 4.81 -9.35
N ALA A 120 9.69 5.89 -10.02
CA ALA A 120 11.07 6.36 -9.97
C ALA A 120 11.36 7.31 -8.79
N GLY A 121 10.39 7.55 -7.92
CA GLY A 121 10.49 8.46 -6.78
C GLY A 121 10.37 9.94 -7.11
N THR A 122 9.86 10.29 -8.29
CA THR A 122 9.63 11.69 -8.66
C THR A 122 8.31 12.19 -8.06
N PRO A 123 8.29 13.27 -7.26
CA PRO A 123 7.05 13.84 -6.73
C PRO A 123 6.11 14.32 -7.85
N VAL A 124 4.84 13.91 -7.78
CA VAL A 124 3.79 14.28 -8.74
C VAL A 124 2.89 15.36 -8.16
N THR A 125 2.28 15.07 -7.00
CA THR A 125 1.33 15.96 -6.33
C THR A 125 1.21 15.60 -4.86
N TYR A 126 0.56 16.48 -4.10
CA TYR A 126 0.33 16.28 -2.67
C TYR A 126 -1.12 16.58 -2.28
N LEU A 127 -1.53 15.97 -1.17
CA LEU A 127 -2.86 16.06 -0.60
C LEU A 127 -2.74 16.35 0.90
N PRO A 128 -3.03 17.57 1.35
CA PRO A 128 -2.97 17.91 2.77
C PRO A 128 -4.29 17.53 3.47
N GLY A 129 -4.19 17.09 4.72
CA GLY A 129 -5.32 16.86 5.60
C GLY A 129 -5.98 15.49 5.44
N TYR A 130 -6.96 15.22 6.30
CA TYR A 130 -7.73 13.98 6.26
C TYR A 130 -8.63 13.92 5.02
N VAL A 131 -8.74 12.73 4.43
CA VAL A 131 -9.64 12.43 3.31
C VAL A 131 -10.44 11.16 3.62
N PRO A 132 -11.78 11.18 3.48
CA PRO A 132 -12.61 9.99 3.68
C PRO A 132 -12.29 8.85 2.68
N PRO A 133 -12.54 7.57 3.05
CA PRO A 133 -12.21 6.41 2.21
C PRO A 133 -12.78 6.44 0.78
N ASP A 134 -14.02 6.91 0.60
CA ASP A 134 -14.67 6.95 -0.72
C ASP A 134 -13.96 7.93 -1.65
N THR A 135 -13.67 9.15 -1.16
CA THR A 135 -12.89 10.14 -1.89
C THR A 135 -11.47 9.65 -2.14
N PHE A 136 -10.83 9.04 -1.13
CA PHE A 136 -9.48 8.52 -1.27
C PHE A 136 -9.39 7.40 -2.31
N SER A 137 -10.39 6.51 -2.38
CA SER A 137 -10.48 5.47 -3.42
C SER A 137 -10.53 6.07 -4.83
N LYS A 138 -11.30 7.15 -5.04
CA LYS A 138 -11.33 7.88 -6.32
C LYS A 138 -9.97 8.49 -6.66
N ILE A 139 -9.29 9.08 -5.66
CA ILE A 139 -7.93 9.61 -5.85
C ILE A 139 -6.96 8.49 -6.25
N LEU A 140 -6.97 7.35 -5.54
CA LEU A 140 -6.11 6.22 -5.85
C LEU A 140 -6.31 5.71 -7.28
N ARG A 141 -7.56 5.53 -7.73
CA ARG A 141 -7.83 5.11 -9.11
C ARG A 141 -7.37 6.13 -10.13
N TYR A 142 -7.61 7.41 -9.88
CA TYR A 142 -7.17 8.50 -10.75
C TYR A 142 -5.65 8.54 -10.90
N MET A 143 -4.92 8.38 -9.79
CA MET A 143 -3.45 8.34 -9.78
C MET A 143 -2.93 7.08 -10.46
N ALA A 144 -3.46 5.91 -10.13
CA ALA A 144 -3.00 4.62 -10.68
C ALA A 144 -3.24 4.46 -12.19
N GLN A 145 -4.21 5.18 -12.75
CA GLN A 145 -4.47 5.24 -14.20
C GLN A 145 -3.69 6.37 -14.92
N GLU A 146 -2.90 7.12 -14.15
CA GLU A 146 -2.13 8.29 -14.58
C GLU A 146 -2.98 9.33 -15.33
N LEU A 147 -4.25 9.50 -14.92
CA LEU A 147 -5.20 10.37 -15.62
C LEU A 147 -4.76 11.84 -15.64
N TYR A 148 -3.97 12.26 -14.65
CA TYR A 148 -3.34 13.58 -14.61
C TYR A 148 -2.38 13.84 -15.78
N LYS A 149 -1.74 12.79 -16.33
CA LYS A 149 -0.89 12.92 -17.54
C LYS A 149 -1.71 13.04 -18.83
N LYS A 150 -2.99 12.66 -18.78
CA LYS A 150 -3.94 12.68 -19.89
C LYS A 150 -4.84 13.92 -19.88
N GLU A 151 -4.49 14.93 -19.08
CA GLU A 151 -5.24 16.19 -18.95
C GLU A 151 -6.71 16.01 -18.51
N VAL A 152 -7.03 14.89 -17.83
CA VAL A 152 -8.36 14.67 -17.26
C VAL A 152 -8.45 15.39 -15.92
N GLU A 153 -9.40 16.30 -15.74
CA GLU A 153 -9.58 16.96 -14.43
C GLU A 153 -10.16 16.00 -13.39
N PHE A 154 -9.55 15.98 -12.19
CA PHE A 154 -10.00 15.12 -11.09
C PHE A 154 -11.46 15.39 -10.68
N SER A 155 -11.91 16.65 -10.68
CA SER A 155 -13.31 17.01 -10.34
C SER A 155 -14.30 16.30 -11.26
N LYS A 156 -14.05 16.31 -12.56
CA LYS A 156 -14.88 15.65 -13.57
C LYS A 156 -14.81 14.13 -13.45
N TYR A 157 -13.63 13.58 -13.22
CA TYR A 157 -13.45 12.15 -12.98
C TYR A 157 -14.22 11.67 -11.74
N ALA A 158 -14.18 12.45 -10.66
CA ALA A 158 -14.75 12.08 -9.37
C ALA A 158 -16.30 12.05 -9.37
N GLU A 159 -16.96 12.62 -10.37
CA GLU A 159 -18.41 12.53 -10.56
C GLU A 159 -18.85 11.16 -11.08
N GLY A 160 -17.95 10.41 -11.73
CA GLY A 160 -18.22 9.09 -12.28
C GLY A 160 -18.01 7.94 -11.29
N GLU A 161 -18.44 6.76 -11.74
CA GLU A 161 -18.11 5.48 -11.15
C GLU A 161 -17.02 4.79 -11.99
N ASP A 162 -16.06 4.17 -11.31
CA ASP A 162 -14.91 3.50 -11.92
C ASP A 162 -14.54 2.28 -11.07
N ASP A 163 -14.38 1.13 -11.71
CA ASP A 163 -14.06 -0.14 -11.08
C ASP A 163 -12.58 -0.56 -11.24
N TYR A 164 -11.74 0.26 -11.88
CA TYR A 164 -10.30 0.02 -12.11
C TYR A 164 -9.52 -0.35 -10.83
N MET A 165 -9.10 -1.60 -10.69
CA MET A 165 -8.33 -2.05 -9.52
C MET A 165 -6.83 -2.08 -9.74
N GLY A 166 -6.37 -2.13 -10.98
CA GLY A 166 -4.96 -2.26 -11.32
C GLY A 166 -4.76 -2.95 -12.66
N THR A 167 -3.52 -2.98 -13.12
CA THR A 167 -3.13 -3.68 -14.36
C THR A 167 -2.28 -4.91 -14.02
N PRO A 168 -2.75 -6.14 -14.31
CA PRO A 168 -1.97 -7.36 -14.18
C PRO A 168 -0.71 -7.33 -15.02
N LEU A 169 0.43 -7.69 -14.44
CA LEU A 169 1.71 -7.69 -15.14
C LEU A 169 2.71 -8.69 -14.54
N ILE A 170 3.58 -9.23 -15.41
CA ILE A 170 4.75 -10.04 -15.05
C ILE A 170 5.98 -9.16 -15.16
N LEU A 171 6.77 -9.09 -14.09
CA LEU A 171 8.07 -8.42 -14.05
C LEU A 171 9.18 -9.44 -14.03
N THR A 172 10.09 -9.33 -14.98
CA THR A 172 11.36 -10.05 -14.89
C THR A 172 12.25 -9.34 -13.88
N VAL A 173 12.73 -10.07 -12.87
CA VAL A 173 13.59 -9.53 -11.80
C VAL A 173 14.81 -10.42 -11.57
N SER A 174 15.86 -9.84 -10.99
CA SER A 174 17.04 -10.58 -10.54
C SER A 174 16.71 -11.47 -9.34
N GLN A 175 17.53 -12.49 -9.08
CA GLN A 175 17.40 -13.29 -7.85
C GLN A 175 17.54 -12.41 -6.60
N GLU A 176 18.45 -11.42 -6.61
CA GLU A 176 18.65 -10.51 -5.48
C GLU A 176 17.38 -9.72 -5.18
N ASP A 177 16.75 -9.14 -6.20
CA ASP A 177 15.54 -8.33 -6.03
C ASP A 177 14.34 -9.20 -5.61
N ALA A 178 14.25 -10.41 -6.15
CA ALA A 178 13.23 -11.38 -5.73
C ALA A 178 13.34 -11.74 -4.25
N GLU A 179 14.54 -12.03 -3.75
CA GLU A 179 14.74 -12.32 -2.32
C GLU A 179 14.53 -11.09 -1.45
N PHE A 180 14.95 -9.91 -1.91
CA PHE A 180 14.69 -8.66 -1.20
C PHE A 180 13.18 -8.42 -1.02
N VAL A 181 12.38 -8.61 -2.08
CA VAL A 181 10.92 -8.47 -2.01
C VAL A 181 10.32 -9.52 -1.09
N LEU A 182 10.74 -10.79 -1.18
CA LEU A 182 10.25 -11.85 -0.29
C LEU A 182 10.57 -11.60 1.19
N GLU A 183 11.69 -10.93 1.49
CA GLU A 183 12.07 -10.58 2.85
C GLU A 183 11.31 -9.35 3.37
N LYS A 184 11.08 -8.36 2.50
CA LYS A 184 10.65 -7.01 2.92
C LYS A 184 9.19 -6.67 2.61
N ASP A 185 8.55 -7.31 1.64
CA ASP A 185 7.13 -7.12 1.33
C ASP A 185 6.27 -8.22 1.96
N PRO A 186 5.37 -7.88 2.91
CA PRO A 186 4.46 -8.86 3.50
C PRO A 186 3.44 -9.47 2.52
N LEU A 187 3.23 -8.88 1.34
CA LEU A 187 2.36 -9.44 0.29
C LEU A 187 3.09 -10.49 -0.56
N ALA A 188 4.42 -10.55 -0.49
CA ALA A 188 5.23 -11.41 -1.31
C ALA A 188 5.17 -12.88 -0.88
N VAL A 189 5.04 -13.77 -1.86
CA VAL A 189 5.04 -15.21 -1.63
C VAL A 189 5.74 -15.95 -2.77
N ARG A 190 6.71 -16.80 -2.40
CA ARG A 190 7.36 -17.70 -3.35
C ARG A 190 6.44 -18.89 -3.62
N ILE A 191 6.28 -19.21 -4.90
CA ILE A 191 5.51 -20.39 -5.32
C ILE A 191 6.24 -21.22 -6.37
N ASP A 192 6.15 -22.53 -6.20
CA ASP A 192 6.66 -23.53 -7.14
C ASP A 192 5.52 -24.31 -7.82
N SER A 193 4.27 -24.02 -7.43
CA SER A 193 3.06 -24.58 -8.03
C SER A 193 1.87 -23.64 -7.84
N LEU A 194 0.85 -23.79 -8.70
CA LEU A 194 -0.34 -22.95 -8.65
C LEU A 194 -1.15 -23.18 -7.35
N PRO A 195 -1.38 -22.14 -6.53
CA PRO A 195 -2.19 -22.27 -5.33
C PRO A 195 -3.64 -22.65 -5.66
N LYS A 196 -4.30 -23.36 -4.73
CA LYS A 196 -5.73 -23.70 -4.85
C LYS A 196 -6.63 -22.46 -4.93
N VAL A 197 -6.29 -21.44 -4.14
CA VAL A 197 -6.93 -20.12 -4.13
C VAL A 197 -5.87 -19.10 -4.45
N VAL A 198 -6.07 -18.38 -5.55
CA VAL A 198 -5.18 -17.30 -5.99
C VAL A 198 -5.76 -15.98 -5.50
N ASP A 199 -4.95 -15.23 -4.78
CA ASP A 199 -5.29 -13.89 -4.30
C ASP A 199 -4.68 -12.86 -5.25
N PRO A 200 -5.49 -12.13 -6.06
CA PRO A 200 -4.97 -11.19 -7.04
C PRO A 200 -4.09 -10.08 -6.46
N PHE A 201 -4.22 -9.79 -5.17
CA PHE A 201 -3.56 -8.67 -4.48
C PHE A 201 -2.24 -9.06 -3.80
N LYS A 202 -1.83 -10.33 -3.89
CA LYS A 202 -0.49 -10.76 -3.49
C LYS A 202 0.55 -10.52 -4.57
N VAL A 203 1.81 -10.47 -4.14
CA VAL A 203 2.98 -10.45 -5.03
C VAL A 203 3.52 -11.88 -5.13
N TYR A 204 3.34 -12.52 -6.27
CA TYR A 204 3.81 -13.90 -6.45
C TYR A 204 5.20 -13.93 -7.07
N VAL A 205 6.10 -14.69 -6.47
CA VAL A 205 7.49 -14.86 -6.95
C VAL A 205 7.68 -16.28 -7.44
N THR A 206 8.14 -16.45 -8.68
CA THR A 206 8.38 -17.78 -9.27
C THR A 206 9.46 -17.76 -10.35
N SER A 207 10.15 -18.89 -10.54
CA SER A 207 11.07 -19.09 -11.67
C SER A 207 10.43 -19.93 -12.80
N ASP A 208 9.17 -20.33 -12.65
CA ASP A 208 8.41 -21.05 -13.69
C ASP A 208 7.59 -20.06 -14.53
N ARG A 209 7.98 -19.90 -15.80
CA ARG A 209 7.31 -18.99 -16.73
C ARG A 209 5.85 -19.39 -17.00
N SER A 210 5.56 -20.68 -17.10
CA SER A 210 4.19 -21.16 -17.31
C SER A 210 3.31 -20.88 -16.10
N LEU A 211 3.88 -20.98 -14.89
CA LEU A 211 3.17 -20.62 -13.67
C LEU A 211 2.88 -19.11 -13.60
N ALA A 212 3.85 -18.26 -13.96
CA ALA A 212 3.65 -16.82 -14.03
C ALA A 212 2.53 -16.44 -15.02
N GLU A 213 2.49 -17.07 -16.20
CA GLU A 213 1.43 -16.83 -17.20
C GLU A 213 0.05 -17.25 -16.68
N LYS A 214 -0.06 -18.39 -15.98
CA LYS A 214 -1.32 -18.82 -15.36
C LYS A 214 -1.80 -17.88 -14.25
N LEU A 215 -0.88 -17.28 -13.49
CA LEU A 215 -1.24 -16.27 -12.49
C LEU A 215 -1.75 -14.99 -13.16
N LEU A 216 -1.14 -14.58 -14.27
CA LEU A 216 -1.57 -13.42 -15.04
C LEU A 216 -3.00 -13.62 -15.59
N GLU A 217 -3.29 -14.79 -16.15
CA GLU A 217 -4.66 -15.15 -16.60
C GLU A 217 -5.68 -15.14 -15.46
N LYS A 218 -5.25 -15.37 -14.22
CA LYS A 218 -6.09 -15.27 -13.02
C LYS A 218 -6.22 -13.85 -12.47
N GLY A 219 -5.64 -12.86 -13.14
CA GLY A 219 -5.78 -11.44 -12.78
C GLY A 219 -4.86 -11.00 -11.65
N VAL A 220 -3.80 -11.73 -11.35
CA VAL A 220 -2.81 -11.31 -10.33
C VAL A 220 -2.12 -10.02 -10.77
N TYR A 221 -2.14 -9.01 -9.89
CA TYR A 221 -1.63 -7.69 -10.24
C TYR A 221 -0.10 -7.62 -10.33
N ARG A 222 0.62 -8.38 -9.50
CA ARG A 222 2.09 -8.40 -9.50
C ARG A 222 2.65 -9.82 -9.43
N ILE A 223 3.43 -10.16 -10.45
CA ILE A 223 4.10 -11.44 -10.57
C ILE A 223 5.57 -11.16 -10.85
N LEU A 224 6.46 -11.59 -9.97
CA LEU A 224 7.90 -11.49 -10.14
C LEU A 224 8.42 -12.81 -10.70
N PHE A 225 8.80 -12.80 -11.98
CA PHE A 225 9.46 -13.90 -12.65
C PHE A 225 10.97 -13.76 -12.48
N VAL A 226 11.59 -14.76 -11.85
CA VAL A 226 13.03 -14.77 -11.60
C VAL A 226 13.73 -15.50 -12.73
N GLU A 227 14.63 -14.81 -13.43
CA GLU A 227 15.48 -15.46 -14.44
C GLU A 227 16.45 -16.44 -13.78
N GLY A 228 16.51 -17.65 -14.35
CA GLY A 228 17.44 -18.71 -13.94
C GLY A 228 18.78 -18.66 -14.65
#